data_AF-A0A6J5H1C9-F1
#
_entry.id   AF-A0A6J5H1C9-F1
#
_cell.length_a   1.000
_cell.length_b   1.000
_cell.length_c   1.000
_cell.angle_alpha   90.00
_cell.angle_beta   90.00
_cell.angle_gamma   90.00
#
_symmetry.space_group_name_H-M   'P 1'
#
loop_
_entity.id
_entity.type
_entity.pdbx_description
1 polymer ?
#
loop_
_entity_poly.entity_id
_entity_poly.type
_entity_poly.pdbx_seq_one_letter_code
_entity_poly.pdbx_strand_id
1 'polypeptide(L)'
;MSAPLARVLDTKLFDFEEASKAPGWLKELRGEHMPKTEEYGIRSFVRRARRPRQAERFGDMVNSEWPGVVRSKGFFWLASRPTYASSWSQAGAVCRRGMAGLWWAAVPKSHWPTDPESLEFINHNWEPDVGDARQELVLIGVDMNEPALRQRLDACLLTDAEMAEGPQAWTQYDDPFPAWGGRVTASASEFSEDVAQTNVRLVQGYRRIANGL
;
A
#
# COMPACT_ATOMS: atom_id res chain seq x y z
N MET A 1 6.34 33.67 -5.57
CA MET A 1 6.56 34.00 -6.99
C MET A 1 6.04 32.84 -7.82
N SER A 2 5.03 33.06 -8.66
CA SER A 2 4.50 32.04 -9.58
C SER A 2 5.33 32.06 -10.87
N ALA A 3 5.81 30.91 -11.32
CA ALA A 3 6.48 30.81 -12.62
C ALA A 3 5.43 30.87 -13.74
N PRO A 4 5.66 31.64 -14.84
CA PRO A 4 4.73 31.69 -15.95
C PRO A 4 4.51 30.31 -16.57
N LEU A 5 3.24 29.96 -16.85
CA LEU A 5 2.84 28.62 -17.30
C LEU A 5 3.61 28.15 -18.56
N ALA A 6 3.88 29.06 -19.50
CA ALA A 6 4.65 28.79 -20.71
C ALA A 6 6.14 28.48 -20.48
N ARG A 7 6.66 28.70 -19.25
CA ARG A 7 8.01 28.30 -18.85
C ARG A 7 8.04 26.92 -18.18
N VAL A 8 6.88 26.31 -17.96
CA VAL A 8 6.73 25.01 -17.29
C VAL A 8 6.12 23.97 -18.24
N LEU A 9 5.17 24.36 -19.10
CA LEU A 9 4.48 23.47 -20.04
C LEU A 9 4.94 23.68 -21.48
N ASP A 10 5.01 22.58 -22.24
CA ASP A 10 5.33 22.52 -23.69
C ASP A 10 6.62 23.25 -24.11
N THR A 11 7.63 23.23 -23.25
CA THR A 11 8.90 23.93 -23.50
C THR A 11 9.76 23.27 -24.58
N LYS A 12 9.42 22.02 -24.98
CA LYS A 12 10.24 21.15 -25.84
C LYS A 12 11.70 21.02 -25.40
N LEU A 13 12.01 21.34 -24.14
CA LEU A 13 13.33 21.26 -23.54
C LEU A 13 13.71 19.83 -23.13
N PHE A 14 12.77 18.90 -23.22
CA PHE A 14 13.00 17.49 -22.91
C PHE A 14 13.09 16.69 -24.20
N ASP A 15 14.30 16.21 -24.49
CA ASP A 15 14.59 15.22 -25.52
C ASP A 15 15.01 13.92 -24.83
N PHE A 16 14.25 12.85 -25.06
CA PHE A 16 14.48 11.55 -24.42
C PHE A 16 15.79 10.90 -24.90
N GLU A 17 16.16 11.10 -26.15
CA GLU A 17 17.36 10.54 -26.75
C GLU A 17 18.62 11.24 -26.25
N GLU A 18 18.57 12.55 -26.02
CA GLU A 18 19.66 13.29 -25.35
C GLU A 18 19.72 12.99 -23.85
N ALA A 19 18.57 12.96 -23.15
CA ALA A 19 18.51 12.67 -21.72
C ALA A 19 19.07 11.28 -21.39
N SER A 20 18.80 10.29 -22.25
CA SER A 20 19.36 8.94 -22.15
C SER A 20 20.84 8.84 -22.54
N LYS A 21 21.47 9.89 -23.06
CA LYS A 21 22.92 9.96 -23.31
C LYS A 21 23.65 10.81 -22.26
N ALA A 22 22.92 11.41 -21.31
CA ALA A 22 23.47 12.31 -20.31
C ALA A 22 24.51 11.60 -19.41
N PRO A 23 25.72 12.15 -19.20
CA PRO A 23 26.78 11.50 -18.43
C PRO A 23 26.42 11.17 -16.98
N GLY A 24 25.41 11.85 -16.42
CA GLY A 24 24.99 11.71 -15.01
C GLY A 24 24.44 10.32 -14.67
N TRP A 25 23.62 9.72 -15.53
CA TRP A 25 23.08 8.38 -15.26
C TRP A 25 24.15 7.30 -15.40
N LEU A 26 25.09 7.46 -16.35
CA LEU A 26 26.25 6.59 -16.52
C LEU A 26 27.24 6.68 -15.35
N LYS A 27 27.26 7.79 -14.61
CA LYS A 27 28.05 7.95 -13.38
C LYS A 27 27.40 7.26 -12.18
N GLU A 28 26.08 7.34 -12.05
CA GLU A 28 25.34 6.59 -11.03
C GLU A 28 25.41 5.07 -11.27
N LEU A 29 25.26 4.61 -12.52
CA LEU A 29 25.41 3.19 -12.88
C LEU A 29 26.82 2.65 -12.70
N ARG A 30 27.84 3.52 -12.74
CA ARG A 30 29.24 3.18 -12.46
C ARG A 30 29.58 3.18 -10.97
N GLY A 31 28.63 3.52 -10.10
CA GLY A 31 28.84 3.58 -8.64
C GLY A 31 29.74 4.73 -8.19
N GLU A 32 29.97 5.74 -9.04
CA GLU A 32 30.86 6.88 -8.75
C GLU A 32 30.18 7.97 -7.88
N HIS A 33 28.94 7.75 -7.44
CA HIS A 33 28.22 8.61 -6.52
C HIS A 33 27.49 7.77 -5.47
N MET A 34 27.59 8.18 -4.19
CA MET A 34 26.65 7.69 -3.19
C MET A 34 25.23 8.01 -3.66
N PRO A 35 24.29 7.07 -3.58
CA PRO A 35 22.88 7.35 -3.83
C PRO A 35 22.45 8.55 -2.97
N LYS A 36 21.76 9.53 -3.56
CA LYS A 36 21.26 10.72 -2.83
C LYS A 36 20.50 10.39 -1.53
N THR A 37 19.94 9.19 -1.42
CA THR A 37 19.30 8.67 -0.21
C THR A 37 20.22 8.62 1.01
N GLU A 38 21.51 8.32 0.82
CA GLU A 38 22.51 8.32 1.90
C GLU A 38 23.03 9.73 2.19
N GLU A 39 23.14 10.58 1.16
CA GLU A 39 23.59 11.98 1.29
C GLU A 39 22.62 12.86 2.11
N TYR A 40 21.31 12.61 2.01
CA TYR A 40 20.26 13.34 2.76
C TYR A 40 19.72 12.59 3.98
N GLY A 41 20.28 11.44 4.35
CA GLY A 41 19.83 10.63 5.48
C GLY A 41 18.40 10.06 5.32
N ILE A 42 17.90 9.96 4.08
CA ILE A 42 16.56 9.44 3.78
C ILE A 42 16.60 7.92 3.85
N ARG A 43 15.88 7.36 4.83
CA ARG A 43 15.72 5.92 4.99
C ARG A 43 14.29 5.50 4.68
N SER A 44 14.12 4.22 4.38
CA SER A 44 12.81 3.63 4.23
C SER A 44 12.77 2.24 4.81
N PHE A 45 11.63 1.85 5.36
CA PHE A 45 11.39 0.48 5.77
C PHE A 45 9.97 0.05 5.42
N VAL A 46 9.81 -1.26 5.21
CA VAL A 46 8.51 -1.87 4.95
C VAL A 46 8.04 -2.63 6.20
N ARG A 47 6.77 -2.43 6.55
CA ARG A 47 6.07 -3.22 7.57
C ARG A 47 5.02 -4.11 6.89
N ARG A 48 5.25 -5.42 6.95
CA ARG A 48 4.35 -6.46 6.43
C ARG A 48 3.72 -7.30 7.52
N ALA A 49 2.40 -7.42 7.57
CA ALA A 49 1.73 -8.25 8.56
C ALA A 49 0.58 -9.04 7.93
N ARG A 50 0.28 -10.19 8.51
CA ARG A 50 -0.76 -11.12 8.04
C ARG A 50 -2.03 -11.07 8.89
N ARG A 51 -2.09 -10.11 9.82
CA ARG A 51 -3.25 -9.86 10.66
C ARG A 51 -3.98 -8.59 10.19
N PRO A 52 -5.32 -8.56 10.25
CA PRO A 52 -6.05 -7.34 10.02
C PRO A 52 -5.78 -6.34 11.16
N ARG A 53 -6.07 -5.07 10.88
CA ARG A 53 -6.00 -3.99 11.88
C ARG A 53 -7.36 -3.79 12.54
N GLN A 54 -7.35 -3.49 13.82
CA GLN A 54 -8.49 -2.89 14.50
C GLN A 54 -8.65 -1.46 13.94
N ALA A 55 -9.85 -1.13 13.44
CA ALA A 55 -10.08 0.09 12.67
C ALA A 55 -9.98 1.38 13.50
N GLU A 56 -10.48 1.41 14.73
CA GLU A 56 -10.29 2.53 15.65
C GLU A 56 -8.83 2.75 16.01
N ARG A 57 -8.10 1.71 16.45
CA ARG A 57 -6.67 1.82 16.81
C ARG A 57 -5.85 2.37 15.65
N PHE A 58 -6.14 1.88 14.45
CA PHE A 58 -5.46 2.38 13.25
C PHE A 58 -5.92 3.79 12.88
N GLY A 59 -7.20 4.13 13.05
CA GLY A 59 -7.72 5.49 12.89
C GLY A 59 -7.00 6.49 13.80
N ASP A 60 -6.87 6.18 15.08
CA ASP A 60 -6.13 6.98 16.06
C ASP A 60 -4.66 7.15 15.67
N MET A 61 -4.01 6.06 15.25
CA MET A 61 -2.64 6.12 14.77
C MET A 61 -2.51 7.01 13.54
N VAL A 62 -3.43 6.92 12.58
CA VAL A 62 -3.44 7.71 11.35
C VAL A 62 -3.65 9.20 11.62
N ASN A 63 -4.41 9.54 12.67
CA ASN A 63 -4.69 10.92 13.07
C ASN A 63 -3.62 11.50 14.02
N SER A 64 -2.54 10.77 14.27
CA SER A 64 -1.43 11.19 15.12
C SER A 64 -0.17 11.47 14.31
N GLU A 65 0.80 12.14 14.91
CA GLU A 65 2.08 12.41 14.25
C GLU A 65 2.92 11.14 14.09
N TRP A 66 3.63 11.06 12.96
CA TRP A 66 4.59 10.00 12.64
C TRP A 66 5.98 10.65 12.52
N PRO A 67 6.69 10.87 13.64
CA PRO A 67 7.95 11.63 13.63
C PRO A 67 8.97 11.07 12.64
N GLY A 68 9.57 11.97 11.87
CA GLY A 68 10.55 11.65 10.83
C GLY A 68 9.95 11.12 9.53
N VAL A 69 8.68 10.71 9.49
CA VAL A 69 8.05 10.18 8.27
C VAL A 69 7.65 11.33 7.36
N VAL A 70 8.25 11.38 6.17
CA VAL A 70 7.95 12.39 5.15
C VAL A 70 6.84 11.90 4.22
N ARG A 71 6.89 10.61 3.86
CA ARG A 71 5.89 9.97 3.02
C ARG A 71 5.70 8.51 3.41
N SER A 72 4.52 7.98 3.13
CA SER A 72 4.24 6.56 3.26
C SER A 72 3.22 6.11 2.22
N LYS A 73 3.33 4.84 1.79
CA LYS A 73 2.46 4.26 0.76
C LYS A 73 2.22 2.79 1.05
N GLY A 74 1.16 2.25 0.46
CA GLY A 74 0.97 0.81 0.37
C GLY A 74 -0.46 0.40 0.57
N PHE A 75 -0.65 -0.73 1.22
CA PHE A 75 -1.94 -1.34 1.44
C PHE A 75 -2.15 -1.72 2.90
N PHE A 76 -3.39 -1.65 3.33
CA PHE A 76 -3.80 -2.10 4.65
C PHE A 76 -5.09 -2.91 4.58
N TRP A 77 -5.33 -3.67 5.64
CA TRP A 77 -6.48 -4.55 5.80
C TRP A 77 -7.18 -4.23 7.13
N LEU A 78 -8.47 -3.92 7.08
CA LEU A 78 -9.26 -3.63 8.28
C LEU A 78 -10.09 -4.87 8.65
N ALA A 79 -10.14 -5.19 9.94
CA ALA A 79 -10.96 -6.27 10.47
C ALA A 79 -12.45 -6.03 10.15
N SER A 80 -12.91 -4.78 10.30
CA SER A 80 -14.28 -4.34 9.98
C SER A 80 -14.66 -4.48 8.50
N ARG A 81 -13.67 -4.62 7.61
CA ARG A 81 -13.83 -4.75 6.15
C ARG A 81 -13.01 -5.94 5.63
N PRO A 82 -13.33 -7.18 6.06
CA PRO A 82 -12.43 -8.32 5.95
C PRO A 82 -12.15 -8.73 4.50
N THR A 83 -13.05 -8.41 3.56
CA THR A 83 -12.93 -8.75 2.14
C THR A 83 -12.09 -7.76 1.34
N TYR A 84 -11.84 -6.55 1.87
CA TYR A 84 -11.26 -5.45 1.10
C TYR A 84 -9.78 -5.25 1.36
N ALA A 85 -9.04 -5.06 0.27
CA ALA A 85 -7.73 -4.44 0.29
C ALA A 85 -7.89 -2.92 0.18
N SER A 86 -7.26 -2.20 1.11
CA SER A 86 -7.34 -0.74 1.20
C SER A 86 -6.03 -0.09 0.78
N SER A 87 -6.06 0.96 -0.03
CA SER A 87 -4.87 1.73 -0.42
C SER A 87 -4.56 2.82 0.60
N TRP A 88 -3.27 3.08 0.77
CA TRP A 88 -2.73 4.14 1.61
C TRP A 88 -1.70 4.97 0.82
N SER A 89 -1.81 6.29 0.93
CA SER A 89 -0.77 7.22 0.47
C SER A 89 -0.79 8.47 1.34
N GLN A 90 0.34 8.77 1.99
CA GLN A 90 0.55 9.97 2.77
C GLN A 90 1.84 10.68 2.33
N ALA A 91 1.77 12.00 2.25
CA ALA A 91 2.90 12.88 1.98
C ALA A 91 2.69 14.19 2.75
N GLY A 92 3.57 14.47 3.71
CA GLY A 92 3.35 15.55 4.68
C GLY A 92 1.99 15.42 5.39
N ALA A 93 1.23 16.50 5.45
CA ALA A 93 -0.09 16.55 6.09
C ALA A 93 -1.22 15.93 5.24
N VAL A 94 -0.98 15.62 3.97
CA VAL A 94 -2.01 15.07 3.10
C VAL A 94 -1.97 13.55 3.20
N CYS A 95 -3.11 12.96 3.55
CA CYS A 95 -3.31 11.52 3.50
C CYS A 95 -4.53 11.16 2.65
N ARG A 96 -4.32 10.19 1.76
CA ARG A 96 -5.35 9.58 0.92
C ARG A 96 -5.47 8.10 1.27
N ARG A 97 -6.72 7.67 1.40
CA ARG A 97 -7.12 6.29 1.69
C ARG A 97 -8.32 5.99 0.81
N GLY A 98 -8.38 4.79 0.25
CA GLY A 98 -9.42 4.44 -0.71
C GLY A 98 -9.35 2.98 -1.14
N MET A 99 -10.46 2.45 -1.63
CA MET A 99 -10.58 1.02 -1.90
C MET A 99 -9.59 0.67 -3.00
N ALA A 100 -8.81 -0.38 -2.76
CA ALA A 100 -7.80 -0.81 -3.72
C ALA A 100 -8.24 -2.08 -4.45
N GLY A 101 -9.13 -2.88 -3.87
CA GLY A 101 -9.72 -4.07 -4.47
C GLY A 101 -10.22 -5.06 -3.42
N LEU A 102 -10.41 -6.31 -3.81
CA LEU A 102 -10.79 -7.41 -2.93
C LEU A 102 -9.62 -8.37 -2.76
N TRP A 103 -9.49 -8.98 -1.58
CA TRP A 103 -8.59 -10.12 -1.41
C TRP A 103 -9.08 -11.30 -2.24
N TRP A 104 -8.18 -12.03 -2.89
CA TRP A 104 -8.54 -13.25 -3.63
C TRP A 104 -9.20 -14.31 -2.73
N ALA A 105 -8.87 -14.31 -1.43
CA ALA A 105 -9.57 -15.08 -0.40
C ALA A 105 -11.09 -14.80 -0.34
N ALA A 106 -11.53 -13.60 -0.72
CA ALA A 106 -12.93 -13.19 -0.75
C ALA A 106 -13.59 -13.32 -2.13
N VAL A 107 -12.83 -13.68 -3.17
CA VAL A 107 -13.33 -13.81 -4.55
C VAL A 107 -13.64 -15.28 -4.84
N PRO A 108 -14.86 -15.63 -5.32
CA PRO A 108 -15.17 -16.99 -5.75
C PRO A 108 -14.17 -17.49 -6.81
N LYS A 109 -13.71 -18.74 -6.69
CA LYS A 109 -12.71 -19.32 -7.61
C LYS A 109 -13.09 -19.27 -9.10
N SER A 110 -14.38 -19.22 -9.43
CA SER A 110 -14.85 -19.04 -10.81
C SER A 110 -14.48 -17.70 -11.43
N HIS A 111 -14.18 -16.68 -10.61
CA HIS A 111 -13.76 -15.34 -11.04
C HIS A 111 -12.26 -15.11 -10.84
N TRP A 112 -11.50 -16.16 -10.52
CA TRP A 112 -10.05 -16.06 -10.46
C TRP A 112 -9.47 -15.96 -11.87
N PRO A 113 -8.28 -15.34 -12.02
CA PRO A 113 -7.56 -15.32 -13.28
C PRO A 113 -7.24 -16.75 -13.72
N THR A 114 -7.20 -16.96 -15.03
CA THR A 114 -6.86 -18.25 -15.63
C THR A 114 -5.42 -18.29 -16.15
N ASP A 115 -4.72 -17.15 -16.20
CA ASP A 115 -3.33 -17.10 -16.62
C ASP A 115 -2.39 -17.63 -15.53
N PRO A 116 -1.37 -18.44 -15.90
CA PRO A 116 -0.47 -19.05 -14.93
C PRO A 116 0.30 -18.06 -14.05
N GLU A 117 0.71 -16.90 -14.60
CA GLU A 117 1.51 -15.90 -13.86
C GLU A 117 0.72 -15.32 -12.68
N SER A 118 -0.54 -14.96 -12.90
CA SER A 118 -1.40 -14.42 -11.85
C SER A 118 -1.72 -15.47 -10.79
N LEU A 119 -1.99 -16.72 -11.20
CA LEU A 119 -2.23 -17.82 -10.26
C LEU A 119 -1.00 -18.13 -9.41
N GLU A 120 0.20 -18.14 -9.99
CA GLU A 120 1.45 -18.31 -9.26
C GLU A 120 1.65 -17.18 -8.24
N PHE A 121 1.38 -15.93 -8.62
CA PHE A 121 1.46 -14.80 -7.69
C PHE A 121 0.48 -14.94 -6.51
N ILE A 122 -0.77 -15.35 -6.77
CA ILE A 122 -1.77 -15.56 -5.71
C ILE A 122 -1.29 -16.65 -4.75
N ASN A 123 -0.88 -17.80 -5.29
CA ASN A 123 -0.42 -18.95 -4.50
C ASN A 123 0.86 -18.63 -3.71
N HIS A 124 1.81 -17.88 -4.29
CA HIS A 124 3.03 -17.45 -3.61
C HIS A 124 2.74 -16.60 -2.36
N ASN A 125 1.68 -15.79 -2.40
CA ASN A 125 1.30 -14.91 -1.30
C ASN A 125 0.21 -15.51 -0.40
N TRP A 126 -0.18 -16.77 -0.60
CA TRP A 126 -1.28 -17.40 0.11
C TRP A 126 -0.85 -17.94 1.48
N GLU A 127 -1.64 -17.68 2.52
CA GLU A 127 -1.54 -18.33 3.83
C GLU A 127 -2.82 -19.12 4.16
N PRO A 128 -2.72 -20.27 4.84
CA PRO A 128 -3.87 -21.13 5.10
C PRO A 128 -5.07 -20.43 5.75
N ASP A 129 -4.81 -19.54 6.72
CA ASP A 129 -5.85 -18.96 7.56
C ASP A 129 -6.50 -17.70 6.96
N VAL A 130 -5.75 -16.94 6.14
CA VAL A 130 -6.15 -15.60 5.67
C VAL A 130 -6.08 -15.44 4.14
N GLY A 131 -5.66 -16.48 3.43
CA GLY A 131 -5.40 -16.45 1.99
C GLY A 131 -4.34 -15.42 1.63
N ASP A 132 -4.62 -14.57 0.64
CA ASP A 132 -3.69 -13.52 0.19
C ASP A 132 -3.77 -12.22 1.01
N ALA A 133 -4.68 -12.13 1.98
CA ALA A 133 -4.89 -10.93 2.79
C ALA A 133 -3.64 -10.54 3.61
N ARG A 134 -3.28 -9.26 3.56
CA ARG A 134 -2.08 -8.73 4.24
C ARG A 134 -2.05 -7.22 4.37
N GLN A 135 -1.19 -6.75 5.28
CA GLN A 135 -0.72 -5.37 5.40
C GLN A 135 0.61 -5.23 4.69
N GLU A 136 0.81 -4.14 3.98
CA GLU A 136 2.13 -3.76 3.48
C GLU A 136 2.22 -2.24 3.39
N LEU A 137 2.92 -1.63 4.35
CA LEU A 137 3.16 -0.19 4.37
C LEU A 137 4.65 0.09 4.27
N VAL A 138 5.03 0.93 3.31
CA VAL A 138 6.37 1.52 3.24
C VAL A 138 6.33 2.91 3.87
N LEU A 139 7.26 3.15 4.80
CA LEU A 139 7.48 4.44 5.43
C LEU A 139 8.84 4.97 4.97
N ILE A 140 8.88 6.23 4.54
CA ILE A 140 10.10 6.88 4.02
C ILE A 140 10.25 8.22 4.71
N GLY A 141 11.44 8.50 5.21
CA GLY A 141 11.66 9.64 6.07
C GLY A 141 13.12 9.83 6.48
N VAL A 142 13.34 10.84 7.31
CA VAL A 142 14.64 11.22 7.87
C VAL A 142 14.51 11.15 9.39
N ASP A 143 15.54 10.64 10.07
CA ASP A 143 15.55 10.49 11.54
C ASP A 143 14.34 9.74 12.13
N MET A 144 13.77 8.82 11.35
CA MET A 144 12.70 7.95 11.81
C MET A 144 13.18 7.04 12.95
N ASN A 145 12.45 7.03 14.06
CA ASN A 145 12.57 5.97 15.06
C ASN A 145 11.81 4.73 14.56
N GLU A 146 12.46 3.95 13.71
CA GLU A 146 11.87 2.75 13.10
C GLU A 146 11.32 1.74 14.13
N PRO A 147 12.03 1.37 15.22
CA PRO A 147 11.48 0.49 16.24
C PRO A 147 10.17 1.00 16.85
N ALA A 148 10.09 2.28 17.18
CA ALA A 148 8.88 2.88 17.75
C ALA A 148 7.72 2.91 16.74
N LEU A 149 8.00 3.24 15.48
CA LEU A 149 6.98 3.23 14.41
C LEU A 149 6.46 1.81 14.15
N ARG A 150 7.34 0.80 14.12
CA ARG A 150 6.95 -0.61 13.99
C ARG A 150 6.04 -1.04 15.15
N GLN A 151 6.43 -0.72 16.39
CA GLN A 151 5.62 -1.04 17.57
C GLN A 151 4.23 -0.40 17.51
N ARG A 152 4.13 0.88 17.12
CA ARG A 152 2.84 1.57 16.97
C ARG A 152 1.98 0.96 15.86
N LEU A 153 2.58 0.63 14.72
CA LEU A 153 1.90 -0.09 13.64
C LEU A 153 1.40 -1.46 14.12
N ASP A 154 2.13 -2.13 14.99
CA ASP A 154 1.81 -3.48 15.47
C ASP A 154 0.74 -3.49 16.54
N ALA A 155 0.71 -2.46 17.39
CA ALA A 155 -0.35 -2.25 18.37
C ALA A 155 -1.75 -2.09 17.72
N CYS A 156 -1.79 -1.71 16.45
CA CYS A 156 -3.04 -1.60 15.69
C CYS A 156 -3.53 -2.96 15.12
N LEU A 157 -2.73 -4.02 15.15
CA LEU A 157 -3.14 -5.34 14.66
C LEU A 157 -4.10 -6.00 15.66
N LEU A 158 -4.94 -6.91 15.17
CA LEU A 158 -5.72 -7.77 16.05
C LEU A 158 -4.79 -8.62 16.94
N THR A 159 -5.17 -8.70 18.21
CA THR A 159 -4.61 -9.64 19.18
C THR A 159 -5.06 -11.07 18.87
N ASP A 160 -4.46 -12.06 19.53
CA ASP A 160 -4.85 -13.47 19.34
C ASP A 160 -6.31 -13.72 19.73
N ALA A 161 -6.80 -13.04 20.79
CA ALA A 161 -8.19 -13.13 21.23
C ALA A 161 -9.14 -12.55 20.17
N GLU A 162 -8.84 -11.36 19.65
CA GLU A 162 -9.65 -10.73 18.58
C GLU A 162 -9.61 -11.55 17.28
N MET A 163 -8.45 -12.12 16.94
CA MET A 163 -8.33 -13.02 15.79
C MET A 163 -9.23 -14.25 15.93
N ALA A 164 -9.40 -14.78 17.14
CA ALA A 164 -10.24 -15.96 17.41
C ALA A 164 -11.75 -15.69 17.25
N GLU A 165 -12.20 -14.43 17.31
CA GLU A 165 -13.60 -14.06 17.10
C GLU A 165 -14.07 -14.25 15.65
N GLY A 166 -13.14 -14.12 14.70
CA GLY A 166 -13.36 -14.37 13.28
C GLY A 166 -14.11 -13.27 12.51
N PRO A 167 -14.16 -13.39 11.17
CA PRO A 167 -14.60 -12.30 10.28
C PRO A 167 -16.03 -11.81 10.52
N GLN A 168 -16.96 -12.70 10.90
CA GLN A 168 -18.34 -12.30 11.18
C GLN A 168 -18.42 -11.32 12.35
N ALA A 169 -17.69 -11.58 13.43
CA ALA A 169 -17.63 -10.68 14.59
C ALA A 169 -16.92 -9.37 14.23
N TRP A 170 -15.81 -9.44 13.49
CA TRP A 170 -15.03 -8.26 13.12
C TRP A 170 -15.82 -7.21 12.36
N THR A 171 -16.79 -7.61 11.52
CA THR A 171 -17.65 -6.67 10.77
C THR A 171 -18.50 -5.77 11.66
N GLN A 172 -18.63 -6.11 12.95
CA GLN A 172 -19.35 -5.32 13.95
C GLN A 172 -18.43 -4.37 14.73
N TYR A 173 -17.12 -4.41 14.51
CA TYR A 173 -16.19 -3.45 15.12
C TYR A 173 -16.46 -2.05 14.60
N ASP A 174 -16.32 -1.06 15.48
CA ASP A 174 -16.42 0.34 15.12
C ASP A 174 -15.35 0.71 14.08
N ASP A 175 -15.76 1.48 13.08
CA ASP A 175 -14.95 1.81 11.92
C ASP A 175 -15.01 3.32 11.65
N PRO A 176 -14.00 4.10 12.07
CA PRO A 176 -13.97 5.54 11.88
C PRO A 176 -13.55 5.96 10.48
N PHE A 177 -13.18 5.02 9.59
CA PHE A 177 -12.81 5.36 8.23
C PHE A 177 -14.07 5.71 7.43
N PRO A 178 -13.97 6.63 6.45
CA PRO A 178 -15.12 6.97 5.62
C PRO A 178 -15.73 5.72 4.96
N ALA A 179 -16.97 5.81 4.48
CA ALA A 179 -17.51 4.77 3.64
C ALA A 179 -16.83 4.84 2.26
N TRP A 180 -15.96 3.89 1.96
CA TRP A 180 -15.36 3.69 0.64
C TRP A 180 -15.52 2.23 0.30
N GLY A 181 -16.09 1.95 -0.87
CA GLY A 181 -16.37 0.59 -1.33
C GLY A 181 -17.68 -0.03 -0.83
N GLY A 182 -18.55 0.70 -0.12
CA GLY A 182 -19.80 0.15 0.44
C GLY A 182 -19.55 -0.94 1.50
N ARG A 183 -20.57 -1.31 2.27
CA ARG A 183 -20.55 -2.60 2.99
C ARG A 183 -21.02 -3.65 2.00
N VAL A 184 -20.15 -4.13 1.11
CA VAL A 184 -20.53 -5.24 0.21
C VAL A 184 -20.70 -6.47 1.09
N THR A 185 -21.95 -6.86 1.30
CA THR A 185 -22.28 -8.24 1.62
C THR A 185 -21.86 -9.05 0.41
N ALA A 186 -21.18 -10.18 0.61
CA ALA A 186 -20.74 -11.06 -0.47
C ALA A 186 -21.94 -11.62 -1.25
N SER A 187 -22.57 -10.79 -2.09
CA SER A 187 -23.61 -11.17 -3.03
C SER A 187 -22.98 -11.23 -4.41
N ALA A 188 -23.24 -12.33 -5.12
CA ALA A 188 -22.59 -12.68 -6.37
C ALA A 188 -22.82 -11.67 -7.52
N SER A 189 -23.70 -10.68 -7.35
CA SER A 189 -24.08 -9.71 -8.39
C SER A 189 -23.15 -8.49 -8.52
N GLU A 190 -22.17 -8.30 -7.62
CA GLU A 190 -21.28 -7.13 -7.63
C GLU A 190 -19.85 -7.43 -8.11
N PHE A 191 -19.55 -8.69 -8.45
CA PHE A 191 -18.26 -9.12 -8.99
C PHE A 191 -18.24 -8.93 -10.52
N SER A 192 -18.19 -7.67 -10.98
CA SER A 192 -17.99 -7.36 -12.40
C SER A 192 -16.53 -7.59 -12.83
N GLU A 193 -16.27 -7.59 -14.15
CA GLU A 193 -14.93 -7.62 -14.76
C GLU A 193 -13.96 -6.55 -14.18
N ASP A 194 -14.50 -5.47 -13.58
CA ASP A 194 -13.70 -4.43 -12.92
C ASP A 194 -12.93 -4.92 -11.67
N VAL A 195 -13.43 -5.92 -10.94
CA VAL A 195 -12.76 -6.40 -9.72
C VAL A 195 -11.44 -7.10 -10.06
N ALA A 196 -11.40 -7.89 -11.13
CA ALA A 196 -10.18 -8.54 -11.59
C ALA A 196 -9.15 -7.51 -12.07
N GLN A 197 -9.56 -6.48 -12.82
CA GLN A 197 -8.67 -5.39 -13.24
C GLN A 197 -8.19 -4.53 -12.07
N THR A 198 -9.06 -4.31 -11.07
CA THR A 198 -8.74 -3.60 -9.82
C THR A 198 -7.72 -4.38 -9.00
N ASN A 199 -7.86 -5.71 -8.94
CA ASN A 199 -6.90 -6.61 -8.30
C ASN A 199 -5.58 -6.73 -9.06
N VAL A 200 -5.56 -6.62 -10.40
CA VAL A 200 -4.30 -6.53 -11.17
C VAL A 200 -3.52 -5.26 -10.80
N ARG A 201 -4.20 -4.12 -10.56
CA ARG A 201 -3.55 -2.89 -10.06
C ARG A 201 -3.00 -3.05 -8.65
N LEU A 202 -3.65 -3.84 -7.77
CA LEU A 202 -3.08 -4.24 -6.48
C LEU A 202 -1.76 -5.00 -6.67
N VAL A 203 -1.75 -6.03 -7.51
CA VAL A 203 -0.55 -6.84 -7.81
C VAL A 203 0.58 -5.96 -8.34
N GLN A 204 0.29 -5.05 -9.28
CA GLN A 204 1.29 -4.08 -9.78
C GLN A 204 1.76 -3.11 -8.69
N GLY A 205 0.88 -2.70 -7.78
CA GLY A 205 1.21 -1.89 -6.61
C GLY A 205 2.18 -2.62 -5.67
N TYR A 206 1.95 -3.90 -5.38
CA TYR A 206 2.87 -4.73 -4.59
C TYR A 206 4.25 -4.86 -5.25
N ARG A 207 4.30 -5.11 -6.56
CA ARG A 207 5.57 -5.17 -7.32
C ARG A 207 6.37 -3.86 -7.21
N ARG A 208 5.71 -2.70 -7.19
CA ARG A 208 6.37 -1.39 -7.00
C ARG A 208 6.87 -1.13 -5.58
N ILE A 209 6.25 -1.72 -4.56
CA ILE A 209 6.73 -1.61 -3.17
C ILE A 209 7.91 -2.56 -2.95
N ALA A 210 7.85 -3.77 -3.51
CA ALA A 210 8.89 -4.79 -3.39
C ALA A 210 10.21 -4.38 -4.07
N ASN A 211 10.14 -3.66 -5.19
CA ASN A 211 11.32 -3.29 -5.97
C ASN A 211 12.08 -2.05 -5.44
N GLY A 212 11.63 -1.46 -4.32
CA GLY A 212 12.20 -0.20 -3.85
C GLY A 212 11.96 0.94 -4.84
N LEU A 213 12.21 2.16 -4.41
CA LEU A 213 12.36 3.28 -5.35
C LEU A 213 13.72 3.22 -6.03
#